data_AF-A0AAV6YD37-F1
#
_entry.id   AF-A0AAV6YD37-F1
#
_cell.length_a   1.000
_cell.length_b   1.000
_cell.length_c   1.000
_cell.angle_alpha   90.00
_cell.angle_beta   90.00
_cell.angle_gamma   90.00
#
_symmetry.space_group_name_H-M   'P 1'
#
loop_
_entity.id
_entity.type
_entity.pdbx_description
1 polymer ?
#
loop_
_entity_poly.entity_id
_entity_poly.type
_entity_poly.pdbx_seq_one_letter_code
_entity_poly.pdbx_strand_id
1 'polypeptide(L)'
;GIASIYGHRVTDIDEILDIRKVIGVCQQCDIHFDVLTVEENLSIFASLKGISESAKEQEINKVLHDLDMDAVKHNQVKRLSAGQRRKLAVAIAILGDPK
;
A
#
# COMPACT_ATOMS: atom_id res chain seq x y z
N GLY A 1 -4.77 2.69 28.42
CA GLY A 1 -4.06 3.83 27.81
C GLY A 1 -4.97 4.52 26.82
N ILE A 2 -4.73 5.80 26.52
CA ILE A 2 -5.45 6.56 25.50
C ILE A 2 -4.49 6.81 24.35
N ALA A 3 -4.95 6.65 23.11
CA ALA A 3 -4.17 6.92 21.90
C ALA A 3 -5.01 7.71 20.90
N SER A 4 -4.37 8.65 20.21
CA SER A 4 -4.97 9.47 19.16
C SER A 4 -4.03 9.64 17.98
N ILE A 5 -4.58 9.67 16.77
CA ILE A 5 -3.87 9.87 15.50
C ILE A 5 -4.47 11.11 14.84
N TYR A 6 -3.66 12.15 14.57
CA TYR A 6 -4.13 13.41 13.98
C TYR A 6 -5.35 14.04 14.68
N GLY A 7 -5.44 13.90 16.01
CA GLY A 7 -6.57 14.40 16.81
C GLY A 7 -7.76 13.45 16.90
N HIS A 8 -7.76 12.34 16.16
CA HIS A 8 -8.78 11.31 16.21
C HIS A 8 -8.42 10.22 17.24
N ARG A 9 -9.29 9.92 18.18
CA ARG A 9 -9.19 8.84 19.16
C ARG A 9 -9.38 7.48 18.49
N VAL A 10 -8.41 6.60 18.69
CA VAL A 10 -8.43 5.23 18.14
C VAL A 10 -9.58 4.37 18.69
N THR A 11 -10.15 4.74 19.84
CA THR A 11 -11.25 4.00 20.49
C THR A 11 -12.63 4.35 19.93
N ASP A 12 -12.75 5.43 19.16
CA ASP A 12 -14.02 5.86 18.57
C ASP A 12 -14.19 5.22 17.18
N ILE A 13 -15.36 4.59 16.96
CA ILE A 13 -15.63 3.84 15.73
C ILE A 13 -15.85 4.78 14.54
N ASP A 14 -16.41 5.97 14.75
CA ASP A 14 -16.63 6.89 13.64
C ASP A 14 -15.28 7.51 13.22
N GLU A 15 -14.45 7.85 14.21
CA GLU A 15 -13.13 8.44 13.93
C GLU A 15 -12.14 7.42 13.34
N ILE A 16 -12.26 6.12 13.62
CA ILE A 16 -11.34 5.12 13.05
C ILE A 16 -11.50 4.98 11.52
N LEU A 17 -12.68 5.26 10.99
CA LEU A 17 -12.92 5.24 9.54
C LEU A 17 -12.16 6.38 8.86
N ASP A 18 -12.08 7.55 9.48
CA ASP A 18 -11.32 8.68 8.97
C ASP A 18 -9.82 8.50 9.15
N ILE A 19 -9.38 7.94 10.29
CA ILE A 19 -7.99 7.52 10.50
C ILE A 19 -7.54 6.59 9.36
N ARG A 20 -8.32 5.57 9.01
CA ARG A 20 -7.96 4.59 7.97
C ARG A 20 -7.81 5.18 6.57
N LYS A 21 -8.43 6.32 6.28
CA LYS A 21 -8.27 7.03 5.00
C LYS A 21 -6.95 7.79 4.93
N VAL A 22 -6.37 8.15 6.07
CA VAL A 22 -5.17 8.98 6.13
C VAL A 22 -3.91 8.22 6.57
N ILE A 23 -4.01 6.96 6.96
CA ILE A 23 -2.83 6.15 7.34
C ILE A 23 -2.57 4.99 6.37
N GLY A 24 -1.29 4.67 6.19
CA GLY A 24 -0.81 3.45 5.57
C GLY A 24 -0.35 2.45 6.62
N VAL A 25 -0.80 1.19 6.56
CA VAL A 25 -0.35 0.13 7.48
C VAL A 25 0.46 -0.91 6.73
N CYS A 26 1.75 -1.03 7.06
CA CYS A 26 2.63 -2.09 6.57
C CYS A 26 2.68 -3.22 7.62
N GLN A 27 1.94 -4.30 7.37
CA GLN A 27 1.92 -5.46 8.27
C GLN A 27 3.25 -6.22 8.24
N GLN A 28 3.53 -6.99 9.29
CA GLN A 28 4.74 -7.83 9.38
C GLN A 28 4.63 -9.09 8.50
N CYS A 29 3.39 -9.56 8.28
CA CYS A 29 3.09 -10.64 7.35
C CYS A 29 2.81 -10.10 5.95
N ASP A 30 3.17 -10.90 4.98
CA ASP A 30 2.95 -10.67 3.56
C ASP A 30 1.45 -10.78 3.23
N ILE A 31 0.83 -9.67 2.79
CA ILE A 31 -0.60 -9.60 2.41
C ILE A 31 -0.82 -9.57 0.89
N HIS A 32 0.19 -9.95 0.12
CA HIS A 32 0.19 -9.87 -1.35
C HIS A 32 -0.23 -11.19 -2.01
N PHE A 33 -0.67 -11.09 -3.27
CA PHE A 33 -1.11 -12.21 -4.09
C PHE A 33 0.05 -12.78 -4.90
N ASP A 34 0.53 -13.96 -4.53
CA ASP A 34 1.70 -14.62 -5.11
C ASP A 34 1.63 -14.88 -6.63
N VAL A 35 0.42 -15.09 -7.13
CA VAL A 35 0.16 -15.41 -8.55
C VAL A 35 0.14 -14.16 -9.44
N LEU A 36 -0.06 -12.99 -8.85
CA LEU A 36 -0.13 -11.72 -9.54
C LEU A 36 1.26 -11.06 -9.59
N THR A 37 1.43 -10.17 -10.56
CA THR A 37 2.60 -9.30 -10.69
C THR A 37 2.60 -8.23 -9.60
N VAL A 38 3.76 -7.57 -9.43
CA VAL A 38 3.89 -6.42 -8.51
C VAL A 38 2.90 -5.31 -8.88
N GLU A 39 2.80 -4.97 -10.17
CA GLU A 39 1.87 -3.97 -10.68
C GLU A 39 0.40 -4.34 -10.42
N GLU A 40 0.00 -5.57 -10.71
CA GLU A 40 -1.37 -6.04 -10.48
C GLU A 40 -1.74 -6.01 -8.99
N ASN A 41 -0.81 -6.39 -8.11
CA ASN A 41 -1.00 -6.25 -6.66
C ASN A 41 -1.27 -4.79 -6.30
N LEU A 42 -0.40 -3.86 -6.74
CA LEU A 42 -0.56 -2.44 -6.45
C LEU A 42 -1.85 -1.87 -7.03
N SER A 43 -2.27 -2.31 -8.23
CA SER A 43 -3.53 -1.90 -8.86
C SER A 43 -4.75 -2.29 -8.02
N ILE A 44 -4.78 -3.50 -7.47
CA ILE A 44 -5.86 -3.95 -6.58
C ILE A 44 -5.90 -3.08 -5.32
N PHE A 45 -4.75 -2.87 -4.67
CA PHE A 45 -4.68 -2.05 -3.46
C PHE A 45 -5.00 -0.57 -3.73
N ALA A 46 -4.64 -0.03 -4.89
CA ALA A 46 -5.01 1.32 -5.31
C ALA A 46 -6.54 1.46 -5.43
N SER A 47 -7.22 0.49 -6.04
CA SER A 47 -8.69 0.47 -6.11
C SER A 47 -9.33 0.37 -4.74
N LEU A 48 -8.80 -0.48 -3.85
CA LEU A 48 -9.30 -0.61 -2.47
C LEU A 48 -9.13 0.68 -1.66
N LYS A 49 -8.09 1.46 -1.95
CA LYS A 49 -7.86 2.78 -1.35
C LYS A 49 -8.64 3.92 -2.03
N GLY A 50 -9.41 3.64 -3.08
CA GLY A 50 -10.24 4.63 -3.77
C GLY A 50 -9.48 5.57 -4.70
N ILE A 51 -8.27 5.20 -5.13
CA ILE A 51 -7.49 5.96 -6.12
C ILE A 51 -8.21 5.85 -7.47
N SER A 52 -8.44 6.98 -8.15
CA SER A 52 -9.14 6.99 -9.44
C SER A 52 -8.34 6.25 -10.51
N GLU A 53 -9.03 5.60 -11.46
CA GLU A 53 -8.37 4.88 -12.56
C GLU A 53 -7.43 5.80 -13.37
N SER A 54 -7.78 7.08 -13.51
CA SER A 54 -6.93 8.09 -14.17
C SER A 54 -5.63 8.41 -13.44
N ALA A 55 -5.58 8.25 -12.12
CA ALA A 55 -4.41 8.55 -11.28
C ALA A 55 -3.62 7.29 -10.91
N LYS A 56 -4.26 6.12 -11.00
CA LYS A 56 -3.72 4.84 -10.54
C LYS A 56 -2.36 4.52 -11.17
N GLU A 57 -2.25 4.60 -12.49
CA GLU A 57 -0.99 4.26 -13.18
C GLU A 57 0.16 5.18 -12.75
N GLN A 58 -0.10 6.48 -12.63
CA GLN A 58 0.90 7.46 -12.20
C GLN A 58 1.35 7.18 -10.76
N GLU A 59 0.41 6.91 -9.86
CA GLU A 59 0.72 6.65 -8.44
C GLU A 59 1.48 5.33 -8.26
N ILE A 60 1.10 4.28 -8.99
CA ILE A 60 1.83 3.00 -8.98
C ILE A 60 3.26 3.18 -9.47
N ASN A 61 3.45 3.87 -10.60
CA ASN A 61 4.78 4.11 -11.16
C ASN A 61 5.64 4.95 -10.21
N LYS A 62 5.06 5.96 -9.55
CA LYS A 62 5.75 6.77 -8.53
C LYS A 62 6.24 5.89 -7.38
N VAL A 63 5.36 5.08 -6.79
CA VAL A 63 5.72 4.23 -5.64
C VAL A 63 6.75 3.15 -6.02
N LEU A 64 6.66 2.59 -7.23
CA LEU A 64 7.65 1.64 -7.73
C LEU A 64 9.03 2.28 -7.90
N HIS A 65 9.06 3.52 -8.38
CA HIS A 65 10.28 4.29 -8.53
C HIS A 65 10.91 4.64 -7.19
N ASP A 66 10.11 5.17 -6.25
CA ASP A 66 10.55 5.55 -4.90
C ASP A 66 11.16 4.38 -4.12
N LEU A 67 10.73 3.15 -4.43
CA LEU A 67 11.20 1.93 -3.78
C LEU A 67 12.20 1.12 -4.61
N ASP A 68 12.63 1.60 -5.78
CA ASP A 68 13.53 0.90 -6.68
C ASP A 68 13.01 -0.52 -7.01
N MET A 69 11.79 -0.56 -7.56
CA MET A 69 11.07 -1.79 -7.93
C MET A 69 10.67 -1.84 -9.43
N ASP A 70 11.01 -0.83 -10.23
CA ASP A 70 10.67 -0.77 -11.66
C ASP A 70 11.11 -2.03 -12.42
N ALA A 71 12.32 -2.52 -12.17
CA ALA A 71 12.89 -3.69 -12.84
C ALA A 71 12.13 -5.00 -12.56
N VAL A 72 11.31 -5.05 -11.49
CA VAL A 72 10.52 -6.22 -11.11
C VAL A 72 9.01 -6.01 -11.18
N LYS A 73 8.58 -4.87 -11.76
CA LYS A 73 7.17 -4.49 -11.91
C LYS A 73 6.29 -5.60 -12.51
N HIS A 74 6.81 -6.30 -13.53
CA HIS A 74 6.09 -7.37 -14.24
C HIS A 74 6.40 -8.78 -13.72
N ASN A 75 7.19 -8.92 -12.65
CA ASN A 75 7.46 -10.22 -12.04
C ASN A 75 6.31 -10.61 -11.12
N GLN A 76 5.94 -11.89 -11.14
CA GLN A 76 5.03 -12.46 -10.14
C GLN A 76 5.64 -12.35 -8.74
N VAL A 77 4.81 -12.03 -7.74
CA VAL A 77 5.26 -11.79 -6.35
C VAL A 77 5.99 -13.01 -5.76
N LYS A 78 5.58 -14.23 -6.11
CA LYS A 78 6.27 -15.46 -5.70
C LYS A 78 7.75 -15.54 -6.12
N ARG A 79 8.17 -14.78 -7.15
CA ARG A 79 9.55 -14.75 -7.66
C ARG A 79 10.42 -13.70 -6.98
N LEU A 80 9.85 -12.87 -6.12
CA LEU A 80 10.59 -11.82 -5.42
C LEU A 80 11.48 -12.41 -4.34
N SER A 81 12.58 -11.72 -4.05
CA SER A 81 13.33 -11.94 -2.80
C SER A 81 12.50 -11.50 -1.59
N ALA A 82 12.90 -11.95 -0.38
CA ALA A 82 12.25 -11.49 0.85
C ALA A 82 12.31 -9.96 1.01
N GLY A 83 13.43 -9.33 0.63
CA GLY A 83 13.55 -7.87 0.64
C GLY A 83 12.61 -7.17 -0.33
N GLN A 84 12.43 -7.71 -1.54
CA GLN A 84 11.49 -7.18 -2.52
C GLN A 84 10.03 -7.36 -2.11
N ARG A 85 9.67 -8.49 -1.48
CA ARG A 85 8.35 -8.66 -0.85
C ARG A 85 8.12 -7.62 0.24
N ARG A 86 9.15 -7.33 1.05
CA ARG A 86 9.08 -6.28 2.06
C ARG A 86 8.88 -4.89 1.43
N LYS A 87 9.61 -4.58 0.35
CA LYS A 87 9.41 -3.34 -0.42
C LYS A 87 7.98 -3.25 -0.97
N LEU A 88 7.42 -4.34 -1.50
CA LEU A 88 6.01 -4.37 -1.94
C LEU A 88 5.02 -4.10 -0.79
N ALA A 89 5.25 -4.64 0.40
CA ALA A 89 4.41 -4.34 1.56
C ALA A 89 4.47 -2.84 1.94
N VAL A 90 5.65 -2.23 1.85
CA VAL A 90 5.83 -0.78 2.04
C VAL A 90 5.13 0.00 0.92
N ALA A 91 5.26 -0.44 -0.33
CA ALA A 91 4.60 0.16 -1.48
C ALA A 91 3.08 0.25 -1.27
N ILE A 92 2.44 -0.85 -0.85
CA ILE A 92 1.02 -0.90 -0.53
C ILE A 92 0.66 0.07 0.60
N ALA A 93 1.52 0.19 1.62
CA ALA A 93 1.27 1.09 2.74
C ALA A 93 1.27 2.56 2.30
N ILE A 94 2.27 3.00 1.52
CA ILE A 94 2.42 4.39 1.08
C ILE A 94 1.60 4.76 -0.16
N LEU A 95 1.03 3.77 -0.85
CA LEU A 95 0.18 3.98 -2.02
C LEU A 95 -1.01 4.90 -1.70
N GLY A 96 -1.22 5.95 -2.50
CA GLY A 96 -2.30 6.91 -2.28
C GLY A 96 -1.97 7.97 -1.23
N ASP A 97 -0.68 8.20 -0.97
CA ASP A 97 -0.12 9.29 -0.16
C ASP A 97 -0.81 9.46 1.21
N PRO A 98 -0.73 8.45 2.10
CA PRO A 98 -1.20 8.60 3.48
C PRO A 98 -0.42 9.72 4.18
N LYS A 99 -1.09 10.41 5.09
CA LYS A 99 -0.55 11.55 5.85
C LYS A 99 0.49 11.18 6.88
#